data_AF-A0AAW4KQC9-F1
#
_entry.id   AF-A0AAW4KQC9-F1
#
_cell.length_a   1.000
_cell.length_b   1.000
_cell.length_c   1.000
_cell.angle_alpha   90.00
_cell.angle_beta   90.00
_cell.angle_gamma   90.00
#
_symmetry.space_group_name_H-M   'P 1'
#
loop_
_entity.id
_entity.type
_entity.pdbx_description
1 polymer ?
#
loop_
_entity_poly.entity_id
_entity_poly.type
_entity_poly.pdbx_seq_one_letter_code
_entity_poly.pdbx_strand_id
1 'polypeptide(L)'
;RLSARIGDLFQLVSEADFIRHLAGDEMTDAGHIERALKAKATRTGRVSARILDDMLAGVILIDTAGAAVGKCNGLTVLEVGDSAFGVPARISATVYPGGSGIVDIEREVNLGQPIHSKGVMIL
;
A
#
# COMPACT_ATOMS: atom_id res chain seq x y z
N ARG A 1 -20.04 -5.41 -3.14
CA ARG A 1 -20.31 -5.62 -1.69
C ARG A 1 -20.19 -4.26 -1.01
N LEU A 2 -21.19 -3.81 -0.26
CA LEU A 2 -21.19 -2.51 0.42
C LEU A 2 -20.59 -2.66 1.83
N SER A 3 -19.85 -1.64 2.29
CA SER A 3 -19.25 -1.61 3.63
C SER A 3 -20.29 -1.23 4.69
N ALA A 4 -20.25 -1.87 5.86
CA ALA A 4 -21.05 -1.51 7.03
C ALA A 4 -20.33 -0.51 7.96
N ARG A 5 -19.23 0.10 7.51
CA ARG A 5 -18.51 1.16 8.24
C ARG A 5 -19.28 2.48 8.12
N ILE A 6 -20.45 2.52 8.75
CA ILE A 6 -21.40 3.64 8.69
C ILE A 6 -20.77 4.94 9.22
N GLY A 7 -19.92 4.86 10.25
CA GLY A 7 -19.20 6.02 10.79
C GLY A 7 -18.33 6.74 9.75
N ASP A 8 -17.54 5.99 8.99
CA ASP A 8 -16.67 6.57 7.96
C ASP A 8 -17.47 7.19 6.80
N LEU A 9 -18.61 6.58 6.46
CA LEU A 9 -19.53 7.11 5.45
C LEU A 9 -20.14 8.42 5.91
N PHE A 10 -20.63 8.50 7.15
CA PHE A 10 -21.15 9.75 7.69
C PHE A 10 -20.09 10.84 7.76
N GLN A 11 -18.86 10.50 8.16
CA GLN A 11 -17.77 11.46 8.16
C GLN A 11 -17.50 11.99 6.75
N LEU A 12 -17.40 11.10 5.76
CA LEU A 12 -17.15 11.49 4.37
C LEU A 12 -18.27 12.37 3.80
N VAL A 13 -19.54 12.01 4.07
CA VAL A 13 -20.70 12.79 3.63
C VAL A 13 -20.74 14.16 4.33
N SER A 14 -20.38 14.22 5.61
CA SER A 14 -20.29 15.49 6.34
C SER A 14 -19.21 16.40 5.77
N GLU A 15 -18.03 15.84 5.44
CA GLU A 15 -16.96 16.60 4.79
C GLU A 15 -17.38 17.08 3.39
N ALA A 16 -18.11 16.27 2.63
CA ALA A 16 -18.62 16.66 1.31
C ALA A 16 -19.70 17.75 1.41
N ASP A 17 -20.63 17.66 2.36
CA ASP A 17 -21.63 18.71 2.60
C ASP A 17 -21.00 20.02 3.07
N PHE A 18 -19.92 19.97 3.85
CA PHE A 18 -19.14 21.16 4.18
C PHE A 18 -18.54 21.82 2.93
N ILE A 19 -17.98 21.02 2.00
CA ILE A 19 -17.43 21.53 0.74
C ILE A 19 -18.55 22.12 -0.14
N ARG A 20 -19.74 21.52 -0.17
CA ARG A 20 -20.92 22.06 -0.85
C ARG A 20 -21.32 23.42 -0.29
N HIS A 21 -21.43 23.54 1.03
CA HIS A 21 -21.73 24.82 1.68
C HIS A 21 -20.72 25.91 1.30
N LEU A 22 -19.43 25.58 1.22
CA LEU A 22 -18.39 26.52 0.79
C LEU A 22 -18.51 26.91 -0.70
N ALA A 23 -19.03 26.02 -1.54
CA ALA A 23 -19.28 26.29 -2.96
C ALA A 23 -20.57 27.08 -3.21
N GLY A 24 -21.50 27.08 -2.23
CA GLY A 24 -22.81 27.72 -2.36
C GLY A 24 -23.83 26.89 -3.14
N ASP A 25 -23.55 25.61 -3.37
CA ASP A 25 -24.41 24.72 -4.14
C ASP A 25 -25.60 24.21 -3.32
N GLU A 26 -26.75 23.97 -3.95
CA GLU A 26 -27.97 23.56 -3.25
C GLU A 26 -27.96 22.09 -2.83
N MET A 27 -27.35 21.21 -3.63
CA MET A 27 -27.28 19.77 -3.39
C MET A 27 -25.84 19.24 -3.44
N THR A 28 -25.56 18.22 -2.61
CA THR A 28 -24.27 17.53 -2.63
C THR A 28 -24.23 16.62 -3.85
N ASP A 29 -23.17 16.73 -4.65
CA ASP A 29 -22.96 15.98 -5.88
C ASP A 29 -21.69 15.11 -5.81
N ALA A 30 -21.37 14.42 -6.90
CA ALA A 30 -20.16 13.60 -6.99
C ALA A 30 -18.87 14.42 -6.84
N GLY A 31 -18.84 15.66 -7.35
CA GLY A 31 -17.66 16.54 -7.25
C GLY A 31 -17.33 16.90 -5.81
N HIS A 32 -18.34 17.14 -4.97
CA HIS A 32 -18.16 17.36 -3.53
C HIS A 32 -17.56 16.14 -2.83
N ILE A 33 -18.05 14.95 -3.15
CA ILE A 33 -17.57 13.68 -2.59
C ILE A 33 -16.12 13.41 -3.02
N GLU A 34 -15.79 13.60 -4.31
CA GLU A 34 -14.43 13.42 -4.83
C GLU A 34 -13.44 14.38 -4.17
N ARG A 35 -13.85 15.64 -3.96
CA ARG A 35 -13.02 16.63 -3.25
C ARG A 35 -12.79 16.24 -1.79
N ALA A 36 -13.82 15.76 -1.10
CA ALA A 36 -13.69 15.26 0.27
C ALA A 36 -12.74 14.06 0.34
N LEU A 37 -12.88 13.09 -0.57
CA LEU A 37 -11.99 11.94 -0.69
C LEU A 37 -10.54 12.36 -0.95
N LYS A 38 -10.31 13.28 -1.89
CA LYS A 38 -8.97 13.78 -2.21
C LYS A 38 -8.35 14.53 -1.04
N ALA A 39 -9.13 15.34 -0.33
CA ALA A 39 -8.68 16.02 0.87
C ALA A 39 -8.29 15.02 1.97
N LYS A 40 -9.11 13.99 2.20
CA LYS A 40 -8.82 12.90 3.14
C LYS A 40 -7.54 12.15 2.77
N ALA A 41 -7.39 11.77 1.50
CA ALA A 41 -6.19 11.11 0.99
C ALA A 41 -4.94 11.98 1.15
N THR A 42 -5.06 13.30 0.95
CA THR A 42 -3.94 14.23 1.15
C THR A 42 -3.53 14.32 2.62
N ARG A 43 -4.49 14.33 3.55
CA ARG A 43 -4.22 14.37 5.00
C ARG A 43 -3.52 13.11 5.50
N THR A 44 -3.86 11.95 4.96
CA THR A 44 -3.31 10.65 5.40
C THR A 44 -2.14 10.15 4.54
N GLY A 45 -1.94 10.71 3.35
CA GLY A 45 -1.02 10.18 2.34
C GLY A 45 0.46 10.51 2.52
N ARG A 46 0.86 11.22 3.58
CA ARG A 46 2.24 11.68 3.77
C ARG A 46 3.27 10.54 3.72
N VAL A 47 2.97 9.41 4.37
CA VAL A 47 3.89 8.27 4.42
C VAL A 47 3.99 7.58 3.06
N SER A 48 2.85 7.39 2.39
CA SER A 48 2.82 6.83 1.03
C SER A 48 3.59 7.70 0.03
N ALA A 49 3.38 9.01 0.08
CA ALA A 49 4.10 9.97 -0.75
C ALA A 49 5.61 9.90 -0.50
N ARG A 50 6.04 9.84 0.78
CA ARG A 50 7.45 9.74 1.12
C ARG A 50 8.09 8.45 0.58
N ILE A 51 7.41 7.32 0.70
CA ILE A 51 7.88 6.04 0.16
C ILE A 51 8.02 6.11 -1.36
N LEU A 52 7.06 6.73 -2.05
CA LEU A 52 7.14 6.95 -3.49
C LEU A 52 8.33 7.85 -3.85
N ASP A 53 8.55 8.93 -3.12
CA ASP A 53 9.72 9.82 -3.31
C ASP A 53 11.03 9.06 -3.13
N ASP A 54 11.12 8.21 -2.10
CA ASP A 54 12.31 7.38 -1.85
C ASP A 54 12.53 6.34 -2.97
N MET A 55 11.47 5.83 -3.61
CA MET A 55 11.59 4.98 -4.81
C MET A 55 12.08 5.76 -6.02
N LEU A 56 11.50 6.94 -6.28
CA LEU A 56 11.87 7.80 -7.41
C LEU A 56 13.31 8.33 -7.27
N ALA A 57 13.76 8.56 -6.03
CA ALA A 57 15.12 8.95 -5.72
C ALA A 57 16.13 7.77 -5.75
N GLY A 58 15.68 6.53 -5.92
CA GLY A 58 16.53 5.33 -5.93
C GLY A 58 17.06 4.91 -4.56
N VAL A 59 16.49 5.45 -3.46
CA VAL A 59 16.76 5.00 -2.09
C VAL A 59 16.11 3.63 -1.86
N ILE A 60 14.86 3.47 -2.31
CA ILE A 60 14.16 2.19 -2.38
C ILE A 60 14.25 1.68 -3.82
N LEU A 61 14.91 0.54 -4.01
CA LEU A 61 15.18 0.03 -5.35
C LEU A 61 14.01 -0.80 -5.89
N ILE A 62 13.28 -0.26 -6.86
CA ILE A 62 12.20 -0.93 -7.58
C ILE A 62 12.40 -0.72 -9.08
N ASP A 63 12.41 -1.81 -9.84
CA ASP A 63 12.45 -1.73 -11.31
C ASP A 63 11.02 -1.86 -11.85
N THR A 64 10.56 -0.90 -12.65
CA THR A 64 9.21 -0.90 -13.27
C THR A 64 9.24 -1.24 -14.76
N ALA A 65 10.42 -1.35 -15.36
CA ALA A 65 10.63 -1.68 -16.77
C ALA A 65 11.85 -2.58 -16.95
N GLY A 66 11.94 -3.22 -18.11
CA GLY A 66 13.00 -4.18 -18.42
C GLY A 66 12.76 -5.57 -17.81
N ALA A 67 13.81 -6.38 -17.75
CA ALA A 67 13.77 -7.74 -17.23
C ALA A 67 15.03 -8.03 -16.39
N ALA A 68 14.87 -8.84 -15.35
CA ALA A 68 15.96 -9.31 -14.50
C ALA A 68 15.72 -10.76 -14.08
N VAL A 69 16.77 -11.59 -14.11
CA VAL A 69 16.71 -12.99 -13.65
C VAL A 69 16.75 -13.03 -12.13
N GLY A 70 15.91 -13.86 -11.52
CA GLY A 70 15.88 -14.06 -10.07
C GLY A 70 15.40 -12.83 -9.29
N LYS A 71 14.65 -11.92 -9.91
CA LYS A 71 14.02 -10.78 -9.22
C LYS A 71 12.56 -10.66 -9.63
N CYS A 72 11.71 -10.30 -8.67
CA CYS A 72 10.33 -9.92 -8.93
C CYS A 72 9.89 -8.82 -7.96
N ASN A 73 8.80 -8.13 -8.30
CA ASN A 73 8.15 -7.18 -7.41
C ASN A 73 6.96 -7.87 -6.74
N GLY A 74 7.08 -8.16 -5.45
CA GLY A 74 5.96 -8.53 -4.60
C GLY A 74 5.06 -7.32 -4.35
N LEU A 75 3.77 -7.57 -4.17
CA LEU A 75 2.80 -6.54 -3.78
C LEU A 75 2.50 -6.69 -2.29
N THR A 76 2.74 -5.63 -1.53
CA THR A 76 2.45 -5.59 -0.09
C THR A 76 1.45 -4.48 0.22
N VAL A 77 0.83 -4.59 1.38
CA VAL A 77 -0.03 -3.54 1.94
C VAL A 77 0.64 -3.08 3.22
N LEU A 78 0.96 -1.79 3.30
CA LEU A 78 1.35 -1.15 4.56
C LEU A 78 0.15 -0.48 5.19
N GLU A 79 -0.01 -0.71 6.49
CA GLU A 79 -1.04 -0.08 7.32
C GLU A 79 -0.36 0.81 8.37
N VAL A 80 -0.69 2.10 8.35
CA VAL A 80 -0.11 3.12 9.23
C VAL A 80 -1.24 3.97 9.78
N GLY A 81 -1.57 3.77 11.07
CA GLY A 81 -2.72 4.42 11.70
C GLY A 81 -4.02 4.07 10.95
N ASP A 82 -4.76 5.10 10.54
CA ASP A 82 -6.04 4.93 9.81
C ASP A 82 -5.88 4.84 8.28
N SER A 83 -4.65 4.66 7.77
CA SER A 83 -4.36 4.57 6.35
C SER A 83 -3.74 3.23 5.98
N ALA A 84 -4.24 2.64 4.88
CA ALA A 84 -3.61 1.49 4.25
C ALA A 84 -3.32 1.83 2.78
N PHE A 85 -2.14 1.47 2.30
CA PHE A 85 -1.74 1.70 0.91
C PHE A 85 -0.82 0.58 0.41
N GLY A 86 -0.89 0.32 -0.90
CA GLY A 86 -0.08 -0.68 -1.57
C GLY A 86 1.34 -0.19 -1.80
N VAL A 87 2.32 -1.05 -1.60
CA VAL A 87 3.74 -0.77 -1.83
C VAL A 87 4.38 -1.98 -2.51
N PRO A 88 5.14 -1.79 -3.61
CA PRO A 88 5.91 -2.89 -4.19
C PRO A 88 7.14 -3.20 -3.31
N ALA A 89 7.45 -4.48 -3.16
CA ALA A 89 8.64 -4.97 -2.49
C ALA A 89 9.49 -5.79 -3.46
N ARG A 90 10.75 -5.43 -3.65
CA ARG A 90 11.67 -6.23 -4.48
C ARG A 90 12.03 -7.52 -3.74
N ILE A 91 11.74 -8.66 -4.37
CA ILE A 91 12.13 -9.99 -3.90
C ILE A 91 13.22 -10.52 -4.83
N SER A 92 14.27 -11.12 -4.26
CA SER A 92 15.36 -11.74 -5.02
C SER A 92 15.53 -13.21 -4.65
N ALA A 93 15.83 -14.03 -5.66
CA ALA A 93 16.17 -15.44 -5.52
C ALA A 93 17.50 -15.73 -6.22
N THR A 94 18.34 -16.54 -5.58
CA THR A 94 19.59 -17.04 -6.16
C THR A 94 19.65 -18.55 -5.99
N VAL A 95 20.36 -19.22 -6.90
CA VAL A 95 20.52 -20.68 -6.87
C VAL A 95 22.01 -21.02 -6.95
N TYR A 96 22.43 -21.99 -6.15
CA TYR A 96 23.79 -22.51 -6.14
C TYR A 96 23.77 -24.01 -5.82
N PRO A 97 24.74 -24.80 -6.30
CA PRO A 97 24.85 -26.21 -5.91
C PRO A 97 25.02 -26.36 -4.39
N GLY A 98 24.15 -27.12 -3.74
CA GLY A 98 24.16 -27.32 -2.29
C GLY A 98 23.09 -28.31 -1.82
N GLY A 99 23.16 -28.71 -0.55
CA GLY A 99 22.24 -29.69 0.04
C GLY A 99 21.08 -29.10 0.86
N SER A 100 21.03 -27.77 1.03
CA SER A 100 20.19 -27.10 2.03
C SER A 100 18.74 -26.83 1.58
N GLY A 101 18.34 -27.22 0.37
CA GLY A 101 16.99 -26.94 -0.15
C GLY A 101 16.72 -25.44 -0.30
N ILE A 102 15.49 -25.01 0.00
CA ILE A 102 15.07 -23.59 -0.05
C ILE A 102 15.48 -22.90 1.25
N VAL A 103 16.22 -21.79 1.12
CA VAL A 103 16.60 -20.91 2.22
C VAL A 103 15.85 -19.59 2.10
N ASP A 104 15.03 -19.30 3.11
CA ASP A 104 14.36 -18.02 3.27
C ASP A 104 15.20 -17.13 4.21
N ILE A 105 15.76 -16.06 3.64
CA ILE A 105 16.60 -15.12 4.39
C ILE A 105 15.80 -14.39 5.47
N GLU A 106 14.55 -13.99 5.20
CA GLU A 106 13.76 -13.25 6.19
C GLU A 106 13.46 -14.11 7.41
N ARG A 107 13.19 -15.41 7.20
CA ARG A 107 13.03 -16.37 8.29
C ARG A 107 14.32 -16.54 9.09
N GLU A 108 15.45 -16.70 8.42
CA GLU A 108 16.73 -16.99 9.08
C GLU A 108 17.20 -15.85 9.99
N VAL A 109 16.82 -14.61 9.66
CA VAL A 109 17.08 -13.43 10.50
C VAL A 109 15.90 -13.04 11.41
N ASN A 110 14.90 -13.91 11.56
CA ASN A 110 13.70 -13.70 12.38
C ASN A 110 12.86 -12.46 12.02
N LEU A 111 12.90 -12.03 10.76
CA LEU A 111 12.03 -10.98 10.22
C LEU A 111 10.74 -11.56 9.61
N GLY A 112 10.78 -12.83 9.17
CA GLY A 112 9.63 -13.54 8.63
C GLY A 112 8.57 -13.88 9.69
N GLN A 113 7.35 -13.41 9.50
CA GLN A 113 6.21 -13.77 10.36
C GLN A 113 5.72 -15.21 10.09
N PRO A 114 5.00 -15.86 11.02
CA PRO A 114 4.60 -17.27 10.88
C PRO A 114 3.83 -17.61 9.60
N ILE A 115 3.02 -16.68 9.08
CA ILE A 115 2.27 -16.87 7.82
C ILE A 115 3.22 -16.84 6.62
N HIS A 116 4.17 -15.90 6.60
CA HIS A 116 5.19 -15.82 5.55
C HIS A 116 6.01 -17.12 5.49
N SER A 117 6.54 -17.55 6.64
CA SER A 117 7.34 -18.77 6.73
C SER A 117 6.59 -20.02 6.29
N LYS A 118 5.29 -20.13 6.61
CA LYS A 118 4.43 -21.22 6.10
C LYS A 118 4.29 -21.19 4.59
N GLY A 119 4.13 -20.00 4.00
CA GLY A 119 4.00 -19.83 2.56
C GLY A 119 5.24 -20.28 1.79
N VAL A 120 6.44 -20.07 2.34
CA VAL A 120 7.68 -20.53 1.71
C VAL A 120 7.88 -22.04 1.86
N MET A 121 7.47 -22.64 2.99
CA MET A 121 7.63 -24.09 3.24
C MET A 121 6.77 -25.00 2.35
N ILE A 122 5.73 -24.45 1.70
CA ILE A 122 4.86 -25.20 0.80
C ILE A 122 5.30 -25.11 -0.68
N LEU A 123 6.43 -24.44 -0.94
CA LEU A 123 7.11 -24.40 -2.24
C LEU A 123 8.17 -25.49 -2.33
#